data_AF-A0A957EEH6-F1
#
_entry.id   AF-A0A957EEH6-F1
#
_cell.length_a   1.000
_cell.length_b   1.000
_cell.length_c   1.000
_cell.angle_alpha   90.00
_cell.angle_beta   90.00
_cell.angle_gamma   90.00
#
_symmetry.space_group_name_H-M   'P 1'
#
loop_
_entity.id
_entity.type
_entity.pdbx_description
1 polymer ?
#
loop_
_entity_poly.entity_id
_entity_poly.type
_entity_poly.pdbx_seq_one_letter_code
_entity_poly.pdbx_strand_id
1 'polypeptide(L)'
;MTVISRTPSKLQNNLTFVATASLVGYLVFWGWFPLRPYFNTLPLQDVRSFAPSLLAGLSYGLLLVVLFGLYWLAFRLVEQGRAVPSLIFLLGTAVLFAIPLLQTYPINANDLFRYVIRGRITSVYDENPYDTPPDAIANDPFLPLAGEWEDATSPYGPLWELLAAGITGITQDNLLAGLLLFKLVGLLAHLVCGWLIWRMLASATPARQRSTTLLWLWNPALLLMFVVDAHNDVLMMAWQLVAIWFWRQKRPSLTLFFLLLAA
;
A
#
# COMPACT_ATOMS: atom_id res chain seq x y z
N MET A 1 -29.12 -28.77 18.68
CA MET A 1 -29.80 -27.54 18.19
C MET A 1 -28.77 -26.43 18.09
N THR A 2 -28.29 -26.15 16.88
CA THR A 2 -27.27 -25.15 16.61
C THR A 2 -27.96 -23.78 16.54
N VAL A 3 -27.80 -22.96 17.57
CA VAL A 3 -28.30 -21.57 17.55
C VAL A 3 -27.38 -20.78 16.61
N ILE A 4 -27.78 -20.68 15.34
CA ILE A 4 -27.22 -19.70 14.41
C ILE A 4 -27.67 -18.34 14.95
N SER A 5 -26.81 -17.68 15.72
CA SER A 5 -27.06 -16.32 16.18
C SER A 5 -27.00 -15.39 14.97
N ARG A 6 -28.15 -15.18 14.32
CA ARG A 6 -28.31 -14.14 13.30
C ARG A 6 -28.13 -12.80 14.00
N THR A 7 -26.97 -12.18 13.82
CA THR A 7 -26.75 -10.78 14.16
C THR A 7 -27.87 -9.93 13.56
N PRO A 8 -28.47 -8.98 14.30
CA PRO A 8 -29.56 -8.15 13.78
C PRO A 8 -29.10 -7.39 12.53
N SER A 9 -29.85 -7.50 11.44
CA SER A 9 -29.54 -6.94 10.11
C SER A 9 -29.18 -5.45 10.11
N LYS A 10 -29.74 -4.67 11.05
CA LYS A 10 -29.46 -3.23 11.21
C LYS A 10 -27.99 -2.92 11.56
N LEU A 11 -27.30 -3.81 12.27
CA LEU A 11 -25.92 -3.58 12.73
C LEU A 11 -24.89 -3.75 11.60
N GLN A 12 -25.09 -4.71 10.70
CA GLN A 12 -24.25 -4.87 9.50
C GLN A 12 -24.45 -3.72 8.51
N ASN A 13 -25.67 -3.18 8.40
CA ASN A 13 -25.97 -2.08 7.49
C ASN A 13 -25.12 -0.82 7.76
N ASN A 14 -24.76 -0.55 9.01
CA ASN A 14 -23.95 0.62 9.37
C ASN A 14 -22.50 0.49 8.89
N LEU A 15 -21.86 -0.67 9.05
CA LEU A 15 -20.47 -0.85 8.61
C LEU A 15 -20.35 -0.88 7.08
N THR A 16 -21.33 -1.48 6.39
CA THR A 16 -21.40 -1.44 4.92
C THR A 16 -21.60 -0.01 4.42
N PHE A 17 -22.45 0.79 5.07
CA PHE A 17 -22.60 2.20 4.73
C PHE A 17 -21.28 2.97 4.88
N VAL A 18 -20.56 2.78 5.99
CA VAL A 18 -19.26 3.41 6.19
C VAL A 18 -18.25 2.95 5.14
N ALA A 19 -18.24 1.66 4.78
CA ALA A 19 -17.40 1.15 3.70
C ALA A 19 -17.71 1.84 2.36
N THR A 20 -18.98 1.93 1.99
CA THR A 20 -19.41 2.58 0.75
C THR A 20 -19.04 4.07 0.74
N ALA A 21 -19.24 4.78 1.84
CA ALA A 21 -18.85 6.18 1.97
C ALA A 21 -17.33 6.36 1.82
N SER A 22 -16.52 5.48 2.43
CA SER A 22 -15.07 5.49 2.26
C SER A 22 -14.67 5.23 0.80
N LEU A 23 -15.31 4.27 0.14
CA LEU A 23 -15.08 3.98 -1.28
C LEU A 23 -15.38 5.19 -2.17
N VAL A 24 -16.47 5.92 -1.91
CA VAL A 24 -16.77 7.18 -2.60
C VAL A 24 -15.66 8.20 -2.39
N GLY A 25 -15.14 8.34 -1.16
CA GLY A 25 -13.99 9.20 -0.89
C GLY A 25 -12.75 8.82 -1.71
N TYR A 26 -12.43 7.53 -1.81
CA TYR A 26 -11.31 7.05 -2.64
C TYR A 26 -11.55 7.19 -4.15
N LEU A 27 -12.80 7.12 -4.62
CA LEU A 27 -13.15 7.42 -6.00
C LEU A 27 -12.99 8.91 -6.32
N VAL A 28 -13.35 9.80 -5.39
CA VAL A 28 -13.08 11.24 -5.51
C VAL A 28 -11.58 11.49 -5.54
N PHE A 29 -10.82 10.80 -4.68
CA PHE A 29 -9.36 10.89 -4.64
C PHE A 29 -8.74 10.49 -6.00
N TRP A 30 -9.14 9.35 -6.56
CA TRP A 30 -8.70 8.91 -7.88
C TRP A 30 -9.09 9.89 -8.99
N GLY A 31 -10.33 10.39 -8.97
CA GLY A 31 -10.81 11.36 -9.96
C GLY A 31 -10.05 12.68 -9.94
N TRP A 32 -9.51 13.06 -8.78
CA TRP A 32 -8.69 14.26 -8.63
C TRP A 32 -7.24 14.03 -9.05
N PHE A 33 -6.66 12.88 -8.69
CA PHE A 33 -5.25 12.57 -8.95
C PHE A 33 -5.10 11.34 -9.87
N PRO A 34 -5.60 11.37 -11.13
CA PRO A 34 -5.57 10.19 -11.99
C PRO A 34 -4.15 9.87 -12.47
N LEU A 35 -3.72 8.60 -12.44
CA LEU A 35 -2.38 8.19 -12.86
C LEU A 35 -2.15 8.30 -14.38
N ARG A 36 -3.09 7.78 -15.17
CA ARG A 36 -2.92 7.56 -16.63
C ARG A 36 -2.62 8.81 -17.47
N PRO A 37 -3.17 10.01 -17.19
CA PRO A 37 -2.81 11.19 -17.97
C PRO A 37 -1.46 11.79 -17.56
N TYR A 38 -0.90 11.42 -16.39
CA TYR A 38 0.28 12.08 -15.82
C TYR A 38 1.50 11.18 -15.61
N PHE A 39 1.38 9.85 -15.78
CA PHE A 39 2.44 8.88 -15.43
C PHE A 39 3.79 9.08 -16.15
N ASN A 40 3.81 9.79 -17.27
CA ASN A 40 5.04 10.11 -18.03
C ASN A 40 5.26 11.63 -18.16
N THR A 41 4.57 12.43 -17.35
CA THR A 41 4.69 13.90 -17.38
C THR A 41 5.89 14.34 -16.56
N LEU A 42 6.66 15.27 -17.13
CA LEU A 42 7.77 15.95 -16.48
C LEU A 42 7.46 17.45 -16.36
N PRO A 43 7.83 18.12 -15.24
CA PRO A 43 8.38 17.53 -14.02
C PRO A 43 7.40 16.56 -13.36
N LEU A 44 7.90 15.65 -12.51
CA LEU A 44 7.03 14.81 -11.70
C LEU A 44 6.09 15.69 -10.87
N GLN A 45 4.84 15.24 -10.75
CA GLN A 45 3.80 16.01 -10.09
C GLN A 45 3.75 15.67 -8.60
N ASP A 46 3.20 16.56 -7.80
CA ASP A 46 2.93 16.32 -6.39
C ASP A 46 1.52 16.83 -6.02
N VAL A 47 1.13 16.70 -4.76
CA VAL A 47 -0.16 17.22 -4.28
C VAL A 47 -0.34 18.72 -4.58
N ARG A 48 0.73 19.51 -4.58
CA ARG A 48 0.68 20.96 -4.84
C ARG A 48 0.42 21.25 -6.31
N SER A 49 0.97 20.45 -7.23
CA SER A 49 0.65 20.55 -8.65
C SER A 49 -0.84 20.35 -8.94
N PHE A 50 -1.47 19.38 -8.27
CA PHE A 50 -2.89 19.05 -8.45
C PHE A 50 -3.85 19.90 -7.62
N ALA A 51 -3.37 20.50 -6.53
CA ALA A 51 -4.13 21.38 -5.64
C ALA A 51 -3.42 22.74 -5.44
N PRO A 52 -3.27 23.56 -6.51
CA PRO A 52 -2.42 24.75 -6.47
C PRO A 52 -3.02 25.94 -5.70
N SER A 53 -4.32 25.90 -5.39
CA SER A 53 -5.02 26.98 -4.69
C SER A 53 -5.29 26.62 -3.23
N LEU A 54 -5.48 27.64 -2.37
CA LEU A 54 -5.87 27.42 -0.97
C LEU A 54 -7.17 26.60 -0.86
N LEU A 55 -8.17 26.88 -1.71
CA LEU A 55 -9.43 26.15 -1.71
C LEU A 55 -9.22 24.66 -2.08
N ALA A 56 -8.35 24.38 -3.04
CA ALA A 56 -7.98 23.02 -3.41
C ALA A 56 -7.26 22.31 -2.26
N GLY A 57 -6.28 22.97 -1.62
CA GLY A 57 -5.60 22.43 -0.44
C GLY A 57 -6.55 22.15 0.74
N LEU A 58 -7.49 23.06 1.02
CA LEU A 58 -8.52 22.87 2.04
C LEU A 58 -9.48 21.72 1.69
N SER A 59 -9.84 21.57 0.41
CA SER A 59 -10.70 20.49 -0.07
C SER A 59 -10.00 19.13 0.06
N TYR A 60 -8.70 19.06 -0.21
CA TYR A 60 -7.88 17.86 0.00
C TYR A 60 -7.79 17.52 1.50
N GLY A 61 -7.50 18.52 2.34
CA GLY A 61 -7.49 18.33 3.80
C GLY A 61 -8.83 17.85 4.35
N LEU A 62 -9.94 18.41 3.87
CA LEU A 62 -11.29 17.98 4.24
C LEU A 62 -11.55 16.54 3.82
N LEU A 63 -11.16 16.14 2.61
CA LEU A 63 -11.29 14.76 2.13
C LEU A 63 -10.55 13.78 3.04
N LEU A 64 -9.32 14.10 3.44
CA LEU A 64 -8.56 13.29 4.40
C LEU A 64 -9.26 13.22 5.76
N VAL A 65 -9.71 14.35 6.31
CA VAL A 65 -10.44 14.39 7.59
C VAL A 65 -11.71 13.52 7.54
N VAL A 66 -12.46 13.56 6.43
CA VAL A 66 -13.64 12.71 6.23
C VAL A 66 -13.25 11.23 6.18
N LEU A 67 -12.22 10.85 5.42
CA LEU A 67 -11.76 9.45 5.33
C LEU A 67 -11.30 8.92 6.71
N PHE A 68 -10.54 9.71 7.46
CA PHE A 68 -10.12 9.36 8.82
C PHE A 68 -11.30 9.29 9.79
N GLY A 69 -12.30 10.18 9.66
CA GLY A 69 -13.54 10.15 10.43
C GLY A 69 -14.35 8.88 10.18
N LEU A 70 -14.50 8.47 8.92
CA LEU A 70 -15.16 7.22 8.53
C LEU A 70 -14.39 5.99 9.04
N TYR A 71 -13.06 5.99 8.90
CA TYR A 71 -12.18 4.97 9.44
C TYR A 71 -12.33 4.82 10.96
N TRP A 72 -12.30 5.93 11.69
CA TRP A 72 -12.51 5.93 13.15
C TRP A 72 -13.90 5.43 13.53
N LEU A 73 -14.94 5.86 12.82
CA LEU A 73 -16.30 5.37 13.03
C LEU A 73 -16.39 3.85 12.82
N ALA A 74 -15.79 3.33 11.76
CA ALA A 74 -15.74 1.89 11.49
C ALA A 74 -15.04 1.13 12.62
N PHE A 75 -13.89 1.63 13.07
CA PHE A 75 -13.17 1.06 14.21
C PHE A 75 -14.05 1.00 15.46
N ARG A 76 -14.71 2.12 15.83
CA ARG A 76 -15.56 2.18 17.03
C ARG A 76 -16.77 1.26 16.94
N LEU A 77 -17.38 1.12 15.76
CA LEU A 77 -18.47 0.15 15.55
C LEU A 77 -18.00 -1.29 15.81
N VAL A 78 -16.80 -1.67 15.34
CA VAL A 78 -16.26 -3.02 15.51
C VAL A 78 -15.75 -3.26 16.95
N GLU A 79 -15.03 -2.30 17.51
CA GLU A 79 -14.50 -2.36 18.87
C GLU A 79 -15.60 -2.52 19.92
N GLN A 80 -16.71 -1.78 19.77
CA GLN A 80 -17.86 -1.84 20.68
C GLN A 80 -18.77 -3.05 20.41
N GLY A 81 -18.42 -3.94 19.47
CA GLY A 81 -19.23 -5.09 19.09
C GLY A 81 -20.53 -4.75 18.37
N ARG A 82 -20.69 -3.49 17.95
CA ARG A 82 -21.84 -3.02 17.14
C ARG A 82 -21.74 -3.45 15.67
N ALA A 83 -20.57 -3.92 15.23
CA ALA A 83 -20.37 -4.58 13.95
C ALA A 83 -19.40 -5.76 14.12
N VAL A 84 -19.64 -6.84 13.37
CA VAL A 84 -18.91 -8.10 13.56
C VAL A 84 -18.37 -8.61 12.21
N PRO A 85 -17.48 -7.84 11.53
CA PRO A 85 -17.03 -8.19 10.19
C PRO A 85 -16.26 -9.52 10.18
N SER A 86 -16.40 -10.26 9.08
CA SER A 86 -15.55 -11.40 8.78
C SER A 86 -14.22 -10.92 8.20
N LEU A 87 -13.19 -11.79 8.22
CA LEU A 87 -11.93 -11.51 7.55
C LEU A 87 -12.12 -11.25 6.05
N ILE A 88 -12.99 -12.02 5.39
CA ILE A 88 -13.31 -11.87 3.96
C ILE A 88 -13.89 -10.48 3.69
N PHE A 89 -14.77 -9.98 4.57
CA PHE A 89 -15.31 -8.63 4.44
C PHE A 89 -14.21 -7.56 4.57
N LEU A 90 -13.32 -7.68 5.55
CA LEU A 90 -12.23 -6.71 5.76
C LEU A 90 -11.23 -6.70 4.59
N LEU A 91 -10.82 -7.87 4.12
CA LEU A 91 -9.92 -7.99 2.96
C LEU A 91 -10.60 -7.52 1.68
N GLY A 92 -11.85 -7.94 1.45
CA GLY A 92 -12.62 -7.55 0.27
C GLY A 92 -12.85 -6.04 0.19
N THR A 93 -13.17 -5.39 1.31
CA THR A 93 -13.32 -3.93 1.35
C THR A 93 -11.99 -3.19 1.19
N ALA A 94 -10.89 -3.70 1.76
CA ALA A 94 -9.55 -3.15 1.51
C ALA A 94 -9.17 -3.22 0.03
N VAL A 95 -9.47 -4.34 -0.65
CA VAL A 95 -9.30 -4.47 -2.11
C VAL A 95 -10.19 -3.46 -2.85
N LEU A 96 -11.46 -3.33 -2.48
CA LEU A 96 -12.36 -2.37 -3.11
C LEU A 96 -11.87 -0.93 -2.97
N PHE A 97 -11.33 -0.55 -1.81
CA PHE A 97 -10.71 0.75 -1.59
C PHE A 97 -9.44 0.92 -2.44
N ALA A 98 -8.65 -0.14 -2.58
CA ALA A 98 -7.41 -0.11 -3.33
C ALA A 98 -7.62 0.03 -4.85
N ILE A 99 -8.72 -0.46 -5.44
CA ILE A 99 -8.98 -0.40 -6.89
C ILE A 99 -8.82 1.02 -7.46
N PRO A 100 -9.52 2.07 -6.96
CA PRO A 100 -9.29 3.44 -7.42
C PRO A 100 -7.88 3.94 -7.09
N LEU A 101 -7.31 3.54 -5.95
CA LEU A 101 -5.99 3.98 -5.50
C LEU A 101 -4.83 3.44 -6.36
N LEU A 102 -4.97 2.23 -6.92
CA LEU A 102 -4.03 1.70 -7.92
C LEU A 102 -3.96 2.61 -9.16
N GLN A 103 -5.06 3.27 -9.51
CA GLN A 103 -5.14 4.20 -10.65
C GLN A 103 -4.88 5.66 -10.24
N THR A 104 -4.46 5.90 -9.00
CA THR A 104 -4.16 7.24 -8.48
C THR A 104 -2.66 7.54 -8.64
N TYR A 105 -2.31 8.75 -9.06
CA TYR A 105 -0.93 9.23 -9.18
C TYR A 105 -0.25 9.27 -7.80
N PRO A 106 1.05 8.88 -7.67
CA PRO A 106 1.78 8.90 -6.41
C PRO A 106 2.10 10.34 -5.98
N ILE A 107 1.13 11.02 -5.38
CA ILE A 107 1.21 12.46 -5.06
C ILE A 107 2.00 12.79 -3.79
N ASN A 108 2.27 11.80 -2.93
CA ASN A 108 2.95 12.05 -1.65
C ASN A 108 4.46 11.76 -1.75
N ALA A 109 4.85 10.79 -2.59
CA ALA A 109 6.26 10.44 -2.81
C ALA A 109 6.48 9.91 -4.24
N ASN A 110 7.61 10.29 -4.84
CA ASN A 110 7.97 9.90 -6.20
C ASN A 110 8.88 8.66 -6.28
N ASP A 111 9.08 7.97 -5.16
CA ASP A 111 9.96 6.78 -5.08
C ASP A 111 9.55 5.67 -6.03
N LEU A 112 8.25 5.57 -6.34
CA LEU A 112 7.71 4.63 -7.32
C LEU A 112 8.41 4.71 -8.69
N PHE A 113 8.72 5.92 -9.17
CA PHE A 113 9.44 6.09 -10.43
C PHE A 113 10.91 5.68 -10.31
N ARG A 114 11.52 5.95 -9.15
CA ARG A 114 12.91 5.57 -8.85
C ARG A 114 13.06 4.05 -8.78
N TYR A 115 12.07 3.33 -8.24
CA TYR A 115 12.05 1.87 -8.24
C TYR A 115 12.08 1.28 -9.66
N VAL A 116 11.37 1.91 -10.60
CA VAL A 116 11.39 1.48 -12.01
C VAL A 116 12.79 1.65 -12.60
N ILE A 117 13.43 2.81 -12.41
CA ILE A 117 14.75 3.06 -13.00
C ILE A 117 15.81 2.15 -12.36
N ARG A 118 15.79 2.01 -11.02
CA ARG A 118 16.72 1.13 -10.30
C ARG A 118 16.55 -0.33 -10.70
N GLY A 119 15.33 -0.83 -10.82
CA GLY A 119 15.08 -2.19 -11.30
C GLY A 119 15.64 -2.43 -12.71
N ARG A 120 15.60 -1.42 -13.57
CA ARG A 120 16.14 -1.50 -14.94
C ARG A 120 17.67 -1.61 -14.99
N ILE A 121 18.40 -1.04 -14.02
CA ILE A 121 19.86 -1.20 -13.91
C ILE A 121 20.22 -2.69 -13.97
N THR A 122 19.55 -3.52 -13.17
CA THR A 122 19.74 -4.98 -13.23
C THR A 122 19.03 -5.61 -14.43
N SER A 123 17.76 -5.30 -14.66
CA SER A 123 16.94 -6.09 -15.58
C SER A 123 17.19 -5.83 -17.07
N VAL A 124 17.70 -4.64 -17.42
CA VAL A 124 17.93 -4.21 -18.80
C VAL A 124 19.42 -4.10 -19.10
N TYR A 125 20.21 -3.62 -18.14
CA TYR A 125 21.64 -3.36 -18.33
C TYR A 125 22.56 -4.43 -17.75
N ASP A 126 22.01 -5.41 -17.00
CA ASP A 126 22.79 -6.46 -16.31
C ASP A 126 23.85 -5.89 -15.34
N GLU A 127 23.57 -4.71 -14.80
CA GLU A 127 24.45 -3.99 -13.88
C GLU A 127 24.00 -4.13 -12.42
N ASN A 128 24.95 -3.90 -11.50
CA ASN A 128 24.69 -3.97 -10.06
C ASN A 128 24.19 -2.61 -9.53
N PRO A 129 22.95 -2.49 -8.99
CA PRO A 129 22.39 -1.23 -8.50
C PRO A 129 23.04 -0.73 -7.21
N TYR A 130 23.89 -1.56 -6.56
CA TYR A 130 24.71 -1.14 -5.42
C TYR A 130 25.99 -0.41 -5.81
N ASP A 131 26.46 -0.62 -7.04
CA ASP A 131 27.68 0.00 -7.58
C ASP A 131 27.37 1.03 -8.69
N THR A 132 26.24 0.85 -9.38
CA THR A 132 25.83 1.64 -10.55
C THR A 132 24.66 2.54 -10.20
N PRO A 133 24.83 3.88 -10.23
CA PRO A 133 23.73 4.83 -10.09
C PRO A 133 22.90 4.99 -11.39
N PRO A 134 21.66 5.50 -11.32
CA PRO A 134 20.84 5.79 -12.50
C PRO A 134 21.49 6.66 -13.58
N ASP A 135 22.27 7.68 -13.25
CA ASP A 135 22.92 8.57 -14.22
C ASP A 135 23.98 7.88 -15.08
N ALA A 136 24.50 6.72 -14.64
CA ALA A 136 25.40 5.88 -15.41
C ALA A 136 24.72 5.22 -16.61
N ILE A 137 23.39 5.04 -16.58
CA ILE A 137 22.57 4.53 -17.70
C ILE A 137 21.95 5.68 -18.49
N ALA A 138 22.77 6.63 -18.94
CA ALA A 138 22.39 7.88 -19.61
C ALA A 138 21.41 7.76 -20.80
N ASN A 139 21.36 6.58 -21.44
CA ASN A 139 20.49 6.31 -22.58
C ASN A 139 19.14 5.69 -22.20
N ASP A 140 18.88 5.44 -20.92
CA ASP A 140 17.59 4.88 -20.47
C ASP A 140 16.46 5.91 -20.67
N PRO A 141 15.34 5.53 -21.32
CA PRO A 141 14.24 6.46 -21.59
C PRO A 141 13.57 6.98 -20.31
N PHE A 142 13.75 6.32 -19.17
CA PHE A 142 13.14 6.70 -17.89
C PHE A 142 14.10 7.45 -16.98
N LEU A 143 15.37 7.65 -17.33
CA LEU A 143 16.32 8.45 -16.55
C LEU A 143 15.76 9.81 -16.11
N PRO A 144 15.03 10.58 -16.96
CA PRO A 144 14.45 11.85 -16.52
C PRO A 144 13.47 11.76 -15.34
N LEU A 145 13.00 10.56 -14.99
CA LEU A 145 12.11 10.29 -13.86
C LEU A 145 12.89 9.95 -12.57
N ALA A 146 14.23 9.86 -12.60
CA ALA A 146 15.07 9.56 -11.43
C ALA A 146 15.04 10.71 -10.40
N GLY A 147 14.91 11.94 -10.91
CA GLY A 147 14.85 13.15 -10.09
C GLY A 147 16.16 13.39 -9.33
N GLU A 148 16.06 13.91 -8.12
CA GLU A 148 17.20 14.38 -7.32
C GLU A 148 18.20 13.31 -6.85
N TRP A 149 17.94 12.00 -7.07
CA TRP A 149 18.81 10.89 -6.65
C TRP A 149 19.33 10.08 -7.84
N GLU A 150 19.47 10.72 -9.00
CA GLU A 150 20.00 10.07 -10.20
C GLU A 150 21.46 9.63 -10.04
N ASP A 151 22.22 10.28 -9.17
CA ASP A 151 23.64 10.00 -8.88
C ASP A 151 23.86 8.99 -7.73
N ALA A 152 22.78 8.46 -7.14
CA ALA A 152 22.86 7.62 -5.94
C ALA A 152 22.59 6.13 -6.20
N THR A 153 23.47 5.26 -5.71
CA THR A 153 23.26 3.79 -5.71
C THR A 153 22.17 3.36 -4.73
N SER A 154 21.75 2.09 -4.78
CA SER A 154 20.57 1.63 -4.04
C SER A 154 20.80 1.57 -2.54
N PRO A 155 19.90 2.19 -1.73
CA PRO A 155 19.89 2.01 -0.28
C PRO A 155 19.06 0.81 0.18
N TYR A 156 18.39 0.09 -0.73
CA TYR A 156 17.41 -0.94 -0.38
C TYR A 156 18.02 -2.34 -0.24
N GLY A 157 17.36 -3.22 0.50
CA GLY A 157 17.79 -4.61 0.64
C GLY A 157 17.70 -5.43 -0.65
N PRO A 158 18.50 -6.51 -0.79
CA PRO A 158 18.57 -7.33 -2.01
C PRO A 158 17.22 -7.89 -2.49
N LEU A 159 16.32 -8.20 -1.57
CA LEU A 159 15.01 -8.74 -1.94
C LEU A 159 14.16 -7.70 -2.67
N TRP A 160 14.24 -6.43 -2.28
CA TRP A 160 13.55 -5.35 -2.96
C TRP A 160 14.14 -5.11 -4.36
N GLU A 161 15.47 -5.07 -4.48
CA GLU A 161 16.13 -4.89 -5.77
C GLU A 161 15.82 -6.03 -6.75
N LEU A 162 15.82 -7.28 -6.28
CA LEU A 162 15.44 -8.43 -7.10
C LEU A 162 13.97 -8.38 -7.54
N LEU A 163 13.08 -7.92 -6.65
CA LEU A 163 11.67 -7.72 -7.00
C LEU A 163 11.53 -6.60 -8.04
N ALA A 164 12.21 -5.48 -7.85
CA ALA A 164 12.19 -4.36 -8.76
C ALA A 164 12.69 -4.77 -10.14
N ALA A 165 13.84 -5.46 -10.21
CA ALA A 165 14.40 -6.03 -11.43
C ALA A 165 13.44 -7.04 -12.09
N GLY A 166 12.76 -7.87 -11.30
CA GLY A 166 11.75 -8.81 -11.82
C GLY A 166 10.56 -8.09 -12.46
N ILE A 167 10.04 -7.05 -11.80
CA ILE A 167 8.94 -6.23 -12.35
C ILE A 167 9.39 -5.56 -13.65
N THR A 168 10.53 -4.87 -13.63
CA THR A 168 11.02 -4.12 -14.80
C THR A 168 11.46 -5.03 -15.94
N GLY A 169 11.94 -6.24 -15.64
CA GLY A 169 12.21 -7.27 -16.65
C GLY A 169 10.94 -7.80 -17.32
N ILE A 170 9.80 -7.81 -16.64
CA ILE A 170 8.51 -8.20 -17.24
C ILE A 170 7.91 -7.02 -18.02
N THR A 171 8.00 -5.80 -17.50
CA THR A 171 7.32 -4.64 -18.09
C THR A 171 8.13 -3.93 -19.15
N GLN A 172 9.45 -4.08 -19.14
CA GLN A 172 10.38 -3.46 -20.09
C GLN A 172 10.10 -1.96 -20.19
N ASP A 173 9.84 -1.45 -21.40
CA ASP A 173 9.56 -0.02 -21.66
C ASP A 173 8.09 0.39 -21.42
N ASN A 174 7.27 -0.49 -20.86
CA ASN A 174 5.91 -0.13 -20.45
C ASN A 174 5.89 0.43 -19.02
N LEU A 175 6.19 1.73 -18.89
CA LEU A 175 6.22 2.44 -17.61
C LEU A 175 4.91 2.26 -16.82
N LEU A 176 3.75 2.48 -17.45
CA LEU A 176 2.46 2.37 -16.77
C LEU A 176 2.24 0.97 -16.17
N ALA A 177 2.61 -0.09 -16.90
CA ALA A 177 2.54 -1.45 -16.38
C ALA A 177 3.49 -1.64 -15.17
N GLY A 178 4.71 -1.12 -15.25
CA GLY A 178 5.68 -1.16 -14.14
C GLY A 178 5.13 -0.51 -12.88
N LEU A 179 4.64 0.73 -12.98
CA LEU A 179 4.05 1.47 -11.87
C LEU A 179 2.86 0.72 -11.25
N LEU A 180 1.98 0.15 -12.08
CA LEU A 180 0.82 -0.62 -11.60
C LEU A 180 1.22 -1.94 -10.92
N LEU A 181 2.26 -2.62 -11.39
CA LEU A 181 2.76 -3.85 -10.76
C LEU A 181 3.41 -3.58 -9.40
N PHE A 182 4.20 -2.51 -9.26
CA PHE A 182 4.73 -2.11 -7.95
C PHE A 182 3.60 -1.79 -6.95
N LYS A 183 2.61 -1.00 -7.37
CA LYS A 183 1.42 -0.71 -6.56
C LYS A 183 0.64 -1.99 -6.20
N LEU A 184 0.57 -2.96 -7.11
CA LEU A 184 -0.05 -4.26 -6.84
C LEU A 184 0.73 -5.05 -5.80
N VAL A 185 2.06 -5.05 -5.84
CA VAL A 185 2.88 -5.69 -4.78
C VAL A 185 2.61 -5.02 -3.44
N GLY A 186 2.58 -3.69 -3.38
CA GLY A 186 2.24 -2.96 -2.16
C GLY A 186 0.87 -3.35 -1.59
N LEU A 187 -0.15 -3.46 -2.45
CA LEU A 187 -1.47 -3.97 -2.07
C LEU A 187 -1.41 -5.42 -1.54
N LEU A 188 -0.74 -6.32 -2.24
CA LEU A 188 -0.63 -7.72 -1.82
C LEU A 188 0.06 -7.84 -0.46
N ALA A 189 1.15 -7.12 -0.25
CA ALA A 189 1.85 -7.08 1.03
C ALA A 189 0.97 -6.48 2.15
N HIS A 190 0.20 -5.42 1.86
CA HIS A 190 -0.76 -4.84 2.82
C HIS A 190 -1.83 -5.85 3.24
N LEU A 191 -2.38 -6.62 2.30
CA LEU A 191 -3.37 -7.66 2.57
C LEU A 191 -2.77 -8.83 3.35
N VAL A 192 -1.55 -9.25 3.02
CA VAL A 192 -0.81 -10.28 3.76
C VAL A 192 -0.57 -9.84 5.21
N CYS A 193 -0.16 -8.59 5.43
CA CYS A 193 -0.02 -8.02 6.78
C CYS A 193 -1.34 -8.07 7.55
N GLY A 194 -2.45 -7.65 6.94
CA GLY A 194 -3.78 -7.72 7.56
C GLY A 194 -4.22 -9.14 7.90
N TRP A 195 -3.94 -10.11 7.02
CA TRP A 195 -4.17 -11.53 7.27
C TRP A 195 -3.30 -12.05 8.42
N LEU A 196 -2.01 -11.73 8.46
CA LEU A 196 -1.10 -12.10 9.55
C LEU A 196 -1.61 -11.54 10.89
N ILE A 197 -1.97 -10.25 10.94
CA ILE A 197 -2.53 -9.60 12.13
C ILE A 197 -3.78 -10.35 12.62
N TRP A 198 -4.71 -10.67 11.72
CA TRP A 198 -5.91 -11.45 12.05
C TRP A 198 -5.55 -12.79 12.69
N ARG A 199 -4.63 -13.52 12.06
CA ARG A 199 -4.23 -14.86 12.48
C ARG A 199 -3.49 -14.82 13.83
N MET A 200 -2.65 -13.82 14.05
CA MET A 200 -1.89 -13.62 15.29
C MET A 200 -2.78 -13.24 16.48
N LEU A 201 -3.97 -12.71 16.22
CA LEU A 201 -4.96 -12.33 17.21
C LEU A 201 -6.08 -13.37 17.38
N ALA A 202 -5.91 -14.59 16.89
CA ALA A 202 -6.91 -15.66 17.01
C ALA A 202 -7.24 -16.07 18.45
N SER A 203 -6.33 -15.84 19.40
CA SER A 203 -6.55 -16.08 20.84
C SER A 203 -7.10 -14.85 21.59
N ALA A 204 -7.21 -13.69 20.93
CA ALA A 204 -7.76 -12.48 21.53
C ALA A 204 -9.29 -12.51 21.55
N THR A 205 -9.92 -11.55 22.23
CA THR A 205 -11.37 -11.39 22.16
C THR A 205 -11.80 -11.11 20.71
N PRO A 206 -12.98 -11.61 20.27
CA PRO A 206 -13.40 -11.44 18.89
C PRO A 206 -13.58 -9.97 18.46
N ALA A 207 -13.86 -9.06 19.41
CA ALA A 207 -13.90 -7.62 19.15
C ALA A 207 -12.50 -7.05 18.91
N ARG A 208 -11.51 -7.43 19.74
CA ARG A 208 -10.10 -6.97 19.61
C ARG A 208 -9.45 -7.48 18.32
N GLN A 209 -9.66 -8.74 17.98
CA GLN A 209 -9.14 -9.32 16.72
C GLN A 209 -9.62 -8.52 15.51
N ARG A 210 -10.93 -8.34 15.38
CA ARG A 210 -11.55 -7.66 14.23
C ARG A 210 -11.19 -6.18 14.16
N SER A 211 -11.27 -5.48 15.28
CA SER A 211 -10.98 -4.04 15.33
C SER A 211 -9.52 -3.74 15.02
N THR A 212 -8.58 -4.56 15.53
CA THR A 212 -7.15 -4.39 15.23
C THR A 212 -6.83 -4.72 13.76
N THR A 213 -7.43 -5.77 13.19
CA THR A 213 -7.29 -6.06 11.76
C THR A 213 -7.87 -4.93 10.89
N LEU A 214 -9.00 -4.33 11.30
CA LEU A 214 -9.58 -3.17 10.63
C LEU A 214 -8.65 -1.95 10.73
N LEU A 215 -8.05 -1.69 11.89
CA LEU A 215 -7.08 -0.58 12.07
C LEU A 215 -5.90 -0.67 11.09
N TRP A 216 -5.53 -1.87 10.64
CA TRP A 216 -4.54 -2.02 9.58
C TRP A 216 -5.16 -1.83 8.20
N LEU A 217 -6.15 -2.66 7.86
CA LEU A 217 -6.66 -2.78 6.50
C LEU A 217 -7.37 -1.53 5.98
N TRP A 218 -8.04 -0.78 6.87
CA TRP A 218 -8.86 0.38 6.50
C TRP A 218 -8.17 1.71 6.77
N ASN A 219 -6.92 1.71 7.23
CA ASN A 219 -6.21 2.95 7.54
C ASN A 219 -5.95 3.76 6.26
N PRO A 220 -6.50 4.98 6.13
CA PRO A 220 -6.30 5.80 4.94
C PRO A 220 -4.83 6.11 4.67
N ALA A 221 -4.01 6.36 5.71
CA ALA A 221 -2.59 6.63 5.53
C ALA A 221 -1.84 5.42 4.97
N LEU A 222 -2.12 4.21 5.47
CA LEU A 222 -1.45 3.00 4.95
C LEU A 222 -1.87 2.68 3.52
N LEU A 223 -3.16 2.91 3.18
CA LEU A 223 -3.63 2.73 1.81
C LEU A 223 -2.99 3.74 0.85
N LEU A 224 -2.85 5.00 1.25
CA LEU A 224 -2.14 6.00 0.44
C LEU A 224 -0.65 5.62 0.31
N MET A 225 0.05 5.42 1.42
CA MET A 225 1.47 5.09 1.43
C MET A 225 1.82 3.81 0.66
N PHE A 226 1.10 2.72 0.89
CA PHE A 226 1.46 1.40 0.36
C PHE A 226 0.80 1.04 -0.96
N VAL A 227 -0.34 1.66 -1.31
CA VAL A 227 -1.04 1.38 -2.58
C VAL A 227 -0.89 2.54 -3.56
N VAL A 228 -0.95 3.79 -3.09
CA VAL A 228 -0.75 4.96 -3.97
C VAL A 228 0.74 5.18 -4.20
N ASP A 229 1.55 5.30 -3.16
CA ASP A 229 2.98 5.62 -3.31
C ASP A 229 3.85 4.36 -3.47
N ALA A 230 3.28 3.18 -3.18
CA ALA A 230 3.92 1.87 -3.30
C ALA A 230 5.26 1.76 -2.55
N HIS A 231 5.33 2.39 -1.36
CA HIS A 231 6.50 2.31 -0.49
C HIS A 231 6.84 0.88 -0.12
N ASN A 232 8.12 0.53 -0.21
CA ASN A 232 8.64 -0.80 0.02
C ASN A 232 8.54 -1.26 1.49
N ASP A 233 8.34 -0.33 2.43
CA ASP A 233 8.19 -0.60 3.87
C ASP A 233 7.15 -1.68 4.16
N VAL A 234 6.05 -1.74 3.39
CA VAL A 234 5.00 -2.75 3.60
C VAL A 234 5.50 -4.19 3.40
N LEU A 235 6.48 -4.39 2.51
CA LEU A 235 7.11 -5.68 2.29
C LEU A 235 8.01 -6.04 3.48
N MET A 236 8.79 -5.07 3.96
CA MET A 236 9.60 -5.23 5.18
C MET A 236 8.72 -5.57 6.38
N MET A 237 7.61 -4.85 6.56
CA MET A 237 6.62 -5.10 7.62
C MET A 237 5.98 -6.50 7.51
N ALA A 238 5.70 -6.97 6.28
CA ALA A 238 5.18 -8.33 6.08
C ALA A 238 6.17 -9.37 6.60
N TRP A 239 7.46 -9.26 6.26
CA TRP A 239 8.50 -10.15 6.75
C TRP A 239 8.71 -10.05 8.27
N GLN A 240 8.65 -8.85 8.84
CA GLN A 240 8.68 -8.65 10.29
C GLN A 240 7.50 -9.34 10.98
N LEU A 241 6.29 -9.26 10.44
CA LEU A 241 5.12 -9.95 10.99
C LEU A 241 5.28 -11.48 10.91
N VAL A 242 5.87 -12.01 9.84
CA VAL A 242 6.21 -13.44 9.73
C VAL A 242 7.27 -13.83 10.78
N ALA A 243 8.28 -12.99 11.01
CA ALA A 243 9.25 -13.22 12.07
C ALA A 243 8.58 -13.27 13.45
N ILE A 244 7.72 -12.29 13.78
CA ILE A 244 6.98 -12.28 15.06
C ILE A 244 6.06 -13.50 15.18
N TRP A 245 5.47 -13.96 14.08
CA TRP A 245 4.68 -15.20 14.04
C TRP A 245 5.48 -16.42 14.49
N PHE A 246 6.72 -16.57 14.01
CA PHE A 246 7.61 -17.67 14.41
C PHE A 246 8.21 -17.48 15.80
N TRP A 247 8.45 -16.24 16.20
CA TRP A 247 8.88 -15.90 17.56
C TRP A 247 7.88 -16.39 18.60
N ARG A 248 6.59 -16.14 18.39
CA ARG A 248 5.50 -16.62 19.27
C ARG A 248 5.42 -18.14 19.37
N GLN A 249 5.90 -18.86 18.36
CA GLN A 249 5.99 -20.32 18.35
C GLN A 249 7.31 -20.86 18.92
N LYS A 250 8.16 -19.99 19.49
CA LYS A 250 9.49 -20.33 20.01
C LYS A 250 10.39 -20.97 18.95
N ARG A 251 10.35 -20.48 17.70
CA ARG A 251 11.20 -20.93 16.58
C ARG A 251 12.25 -19.85 16.24
N PRO A 252 13.38 -19.77 16.97
CA PRO A 252 14.33 -18.66 16.84
C PRO A 252 15.04 -18.61 15.48
N SER A 253 15.40 -19.77 14.90
CA SER A 253 16.07 -19.81 13.59
C SER A 253 15.21 -19.23 12.47
N LEU A 254 13.91 -19.57 12.46
CA LEU A 254 12.96 -18.99 11.51
C LEU A 254 12.70 -17.51 11.80
N THR A 255 12.66 -17.12 13.08
CA THR A 255 12.52 -15.70 13.45
C THR A 255 13.67 -14.88 12.87
N LEU A 256 14.93 -15.32 13.09
CA LEU A 256 16.11 -14.64 12.58
C LEU A 256 16.12 -14.60 11.06
N PHE A 257 15.80 -15.72 10.39
CA PHE A 257 15.72 -15.78 8.94
C PHE A 257 14.75 -14.74 8.36
N PHE A 258 13.53 -14.65 8.86
CA PHE A 258 12.55 -13.68 8.36
C PHE A 258 12.84 -12.23 8.78
N LEU A 259 13.57 -12.00 9.88
CA LEU A 259 14.09 -10.67 10.20
C LEU A 259 15.15 -10.21 9.20
N LEU A 260 16.01 -11.12 8.74
CA LEU A 260 17.01 -10.80 7.71
C LEU A 260 16.37 -10.47 6.35
N LEU A 261 15.22 -11.08 6.04
CA LEU A 261 14.43 -10.75 4.84
C LEU A 261 13.68 -9.41 4.95
N ALA A 262 13.58 -8.84 6.15
CA ALA A 262 12.95 -7.55 6.38
C ALA A 262 13.91 -6.37 6.27
N ALA A 263 15.13 -6.60 5.76
CA ALA A 263 16.15 -5.59 5.52
C ALA A 263 15.96 -4.90 4.15
#